data_AF-A0A5J4FCD6-F1
#
_entry.id   AF-A0A5J4FCD6-F1
#
_cell.length_a   1.000
_cell.length_b   1.000
_cell.length_c   1.000
_cell.angle_alpha   90.00
_cell.angle_beta   90.00
_cell.angle_gamma   90.00
#
_symmetry.space_group_name_H-M   'P 1'
#
loop_
_entity.id
_entity.type
_entity.pdbx_description
1 polymer ?
#
loop_
_entity_poly.entity_id
_entity_poly.type
_entity_poly.pdbx_seq_one_letter_code
_entity_poly.pdbx_strand_id
1 'polypeptide(L)' 'MFSFSMPEGNEPMHVHVRRGGGYAKFWLEPLELDYAKGLKTKEIVRAEVIITENIEIIRRKWHDVFGT' A
#
# COMPACT_ATOMS: atom_id res chain seq x y z
N MET A 1 -9.51 -15.17 -10.70
CA MET A 1 -9.46 -15.87 -9.40
C MET A 1 -8.81 -14.93 -8.42
N PHE A 2 -9.58 -14.37 -7.47
CA PHE A 2 -9.04 -13.55 -6.40
C PHE A 2 -8.83 -14.48 -5.21
N SER A 3 -7.58 -14.72 -4.86
CA SER A 3 -7.21 -15.57 -3.72
C SER A 3 -6.84 -14.66 -2.56
N PHE A 4 -7.53 -14.81 -1.43
CA PHE A 4 -7.23 -14.13 -0.17
C PHE A 4 -6.49 -15.13 0.71
N SER A 5 -5.24 -14.85 1.05
CA SER A 5 -4.44 -15.65 1.98
C SER A 5 -4.14 -14.77 3.18
N MET A 6 -4.54 -15.22 4.38
CA MET A 6 -4.21 -14.60 5.66
C MET A 6 -2.91 -15.23 6.19
N PRO A 7 -1.76 -14.54 6.19
CA PRO A 7 -0.66 -14.90 7.06
C PRO A 7 -0.98 -14.37 8.47
N GLU A 8 -0.99 -15.26 9.46
CA GLU A 8 -0.80 -15.00 10.89
C GLU A 8 -0.83 -13.51 11.34
N GLY A 9 -2.03 -12.98 11.53
CA GLY A 9 -2.39 -12.13 12.68
C GLY A 9 -1.81 -10.73 12.85
N ASN A 10 -0.91 -10.20 12.01
CA ASN A 10 -0.38 -8.85 12.25
C ASN A 10 0.20 -8.16 11.00
N GLU A 11 -0.49 -8.21 9.85
CA GLU A 11 -0.04 -7.42 8.70
C GLU A 11 -0.13 -5.92 9.02
N PRO A 12 1.00 -5.19 9.04
CA PRO A 12 0.97 -3.76 9.31
C PRO A 12 0.20 -3.01 8.21
N MET A 13 -0.18 -1.77 8.52
CA MET A 13 -0.88 -0.89 7.59
C MET A 13 -0.15 -0.86 6.24
N HIS A 14 -0.86 -1.19 5.16
CA HIS A 14 -0.28 -1.21 3.82
C HIS A 14 -1.27 -0.77 2.75
N VAL A 15 -0.73 -0.34 1.62
CA VAL A 15 -1.51 0.09 0.44
C VAL A 15 -1.01 -0.59 -0.82
N HIS A 16 -1.94 -0.94 -1.70
CA HIS A 16 -1.64 -1.43 -3.03
C HIS A 16 -1.83 -0.32 -4.06
N VAL A 17 -0.78 -0.03 -4.81
CA VAL A 17 -0.79 0.95 -5.90
C VAL A 17 -0.81 0.22 -7.22
N ARG A 18 -1.70 0.62 -8.14
CA ARG A 18 -1.78 0.04 -9.49
C ARG A 18 -1.78 1.13 -10.55
N ARG A 19 -0.95 0.95 -11.59
CA ARG A 19 -0.88 1.89 -12.71
C ARG A 19 -0.42 1.22 -14.00
N GLY A 20 -1.18 1.39 -15.09
CA GLY A 20 -0.78 0.95 -16.43
C GLY A 20 -0.47 -0.55 -16.57
N GLY A 21 -1.12 -1.41 -15.76
CA GLY A 21 -0.83 -2.84 -15.70
C GLY A 21 0.27 -3.23 -14.71
N GLY A 22 0.99 -2.27 -14.15
CA GLY A 22 1.91 -2.46 -13.03
C GLY A 22 1.21 -2.37 -11.68
N TYR A 23 1.81 -3.00 -10.67
CA TYR A 23 1.33 -2.99 -9.29
C TYR A 23 2.49 -2.89 -8.29
N ALA A 24 2.24 -2.25 -7.16
CA ALA A 24 3.16 -2.16 -6.03
C ALA A 24 2.41 -2.30 -4.71
N LYS A 25 3.11 -2.80 -3.69
CA LYS A 25 2.67 -2.82 -2.29
C LYS A 25 3.61 -1.95 -1.47
N PHE A 26 3.05 -1.07 -0.66
CA PHE A 26 3.78 -0.23 0.28
C PHE A 26 3.28 -0.48 1.70
N TRP A 27 4.20 -0.70 2.63
CA TRP A 27 3.97 -0.60 4.06
C TRP A 27 3.84 0.88 4.45
N LEU A 28 3.07 1.19 5.49
CA LEU A 28 2.88 2.55 6.01
C LEU A 28 3.55 2.79 7.36
N GLU A 29 3.99 1.72 8.04
CA GLU A 29 4.64 1.78 9.35
C GLU A 29 5.87 0.84 9.40
N PRO A 30 7.05 1.32 9.01
CA PRO A 30 7.33 2.61 8.34
C PRO A 30 6.91 2.61 6.84
N LEU A 31 6.90 3.78 6.20
CA LEU A 31 6.57 3.89 4.78
C LEU A 31 7.67 3.28 3.92
N GLU A 32 7.45 2.05 3.44
CA GLU A 32 8.45 1.28 2.68
C GLU A 32 7.81 0.51 1.53
N LEU A 33 8.51 0.43 0.40
CA LEU A 33 8.09 -0.41 -0.72
C LEU A 33 8.37 -1.90 -0.42
N ASP A 34 7.33 -2.71 -0.40
CA ASP A 34 7.44 -4.17 -0.25
C ASP A 34 7.83 -4.84 -1.57
N TYR A 35 7.04 -4.61 -2.61
CA TYR A 35 7.34 -5.06 -3.97
C TYR A 35 6.72 -4.14 -5.01
N ALA A 36 7.35 -4.07 -6.18
CA ALA A 36 6.80 -3.44 -7.37
C ALA A 36 7.04 -4.31 -8.60
N LYS A 37 6.01 -4.49 -9.42
CA LYS A 37 6.10 -5.21 -10.69
C LYS A 37 5.44 -4.41 -11.80
N GLY A 38 6.16 -4.23 -12.90
CA GLY A 38 5.66 -3.48 -14.07
C GLY A 38 5.54 -1.97 -13.86
N LEU A 39 5.99 -1.44 -12.72
CA LEU A 39 6.07 -0.01 -12.46
C LEU A 39 7.51 0.47 -12.68
N LYS A 40 7.65 1.66 -13.27
CA LYS A 40 8.95 2.33 -13.40
C LYS A 40 9.31 2.99 -12.07
N THR A 41 10.60 3.17 -11.78
CA THR A 41 11.08 3.85 -10.57
C THR A 41 10.41 5.21 -10.35
N LYS A 42 10.23 6.02 -11.40
CA LYS A 42 9.52 7.31 -11.31
C LYS A 42 8.07 7.18 -10.84
N GLU A 43 7.41 6.09 -11.18
CA GLU A 43 6.01 5.83 -10.82
C GLU A 43 5.90 5.36 -9.37
N ILE A 44 6.89 4.58 -8.91
CA ILE A 44 7.04 4.16 -7.51
C ILE A 44 7.26 5.40 -6.63
N VAL A 45 8.25 6.23 -6.97
CA VAL A 45 8.55 7.46 -6.22
C VAL A 45 7.34 8.40 -6.20
N ARG A 46 6.63 8.53 -7.32
CA ARG A 46 5.41 9.33 -7.37
C ARG A 46 4.31 8.76 -6.48
N ALA A 47 4.20 7.43 -6.40
CA ALA A 47 3.27 6.79 -5.50
C ALA A 47 3.63 7.04 -4.03
N GLU A 48 4.91 6.96 -3.65
CA GLU A 48 5.37 7.28 -2.30
C GLU A 48 5.03 8.71 -1.90
N VAL A 49 5.23 9.68 -2.79
CA VAL A 49 4.85 11.08 -2.55
C VAL A 49 3.35 11.20 -2.30
N ILE A 50 2.52 10.62 -3.17
CA ILE A 50 1.05 10.66 -3.03
C ILE A 50 0.61 9.98 -1.74
N ILE A 51 1.19 8.84 -1.39
CA ILE A 51 0.88 8.11 -0.15
C ILE A 51 1.25 8.96 1.05
N THR A 52 2.42 9.59 1.05
CA THR A 52 2.88 10.47 2.14
C THR A 52 1.95 11.68 2.29
N GLU A 53 1.60 12.34 1.19
CA GLU A 53 0.68 13.50 1.20
C GLU A 53 -0.72 13.13 1.72
N ASN A 54 -1.14 11.88 1.54
CA ASN A 54 -2.47 11.40 1.94
C ASN A 54 -2.43 10.46 3.15
N ILE A 55 -1.30 10.36 3.85
CA ILE A 55 -1.07 9.33 4.88
C ILE A 55 -2.09 9.41 6.01
N GLU A 56 -2.49 10.62 6.40
CA GLU A 56 -3.50 10.85 7.44
C GLU A 56 -4.89 10.33 7.03
N ILE A 57 -5.26 10.52 5.76
CA ILE A 57 -6.53 10.06 5.20
C ILE A 57 -6.53 8.54 5.11
N ILE A 58 -5.43 7.96 4.61
CA ILE A 58 -5.25 6.52 4.47
C ILE A 58 -5.30 5.87 5.85
N ARG A 59 -4.59 6.41 6.84
CA ARG A 59 -4.61 5.92 8.23
C ARG A 59 -6.01 5.98 8.82
N ARG A 60 -6.73 7.10 8.65
CA ARG A 60 -8.12 7.22 9.12
C ARG A 60 -9.02 6.16 8.49
N LYS A 61 -8.92 5.96 7.17
CA LYS A 61 -9.69 4.95 6.45
C LYS A 61 -9.30 3.53 6.84
N TRP A 62 -8.04 3.27 7.12
CA TRP A 62 -7.58 1.98 7.62
C TRP A 62 -8.17 1.69 9.00
N HIS A 63 -8.13 2.65 9.92
CA HIS A 63 -8.79 2.51 11.23
C HIS A 63 -10.31 2.35 11.12
N ASP A 64 -10.97 2.95 10.13
CA ASP A 64 -12.41 2.79 9.89
C ASP A 64 -12.77 1.36 9.42
N VAL A 65 -11.90 0.73 8.62
CA VAL A 65 -12.12 -0.61 8.05
C VAL A 65 -11.64 -1.73 8.97
N PHE A 66 -10.51 -1.53 9.65
CA PHE A 66 -9.83 -2.56 10.46
C PHE A 66 -9.89 -2.27 11.97
N GLY A 67 -10.38 -1.10 12.39
CA GLY A 67 -10.59 -0.78 13.80
C GLY A 67 -11.93 -1.31 14.30
N THR A 68 -11.92 -2.50 14.88
CA THR A 68 -12.89 -2.94 15.90
C THR A 68 -12.15 -3.66 17.01
#